data_AF-A0AAX0BIX2-F1
#
_entry.id   AF-A0AAX0BIX2-F1
#
_cell.length_a   1.000
_cell.length_b   1.000
_cell.length_c   1.000
_cell.angle_alpha   90.00
_cell.angle_beta   90.00
_cell.angle_gamma   90.00
#
_symmetry.space_group_name_H-M   'P 1'
#
loop_
_entity.id
_entity.type
_entity.pdbx_description
1 polymer ?
#
loop_
_entity_poly.entity_id
_entity_poly.type
_entity_poly.pdbx_seq_one_letter_code
_entity_poly.pdbx_strand_id
1 'polypeptide(L)'
;MAKENVNELVDKLTLFDDDLMSRVFDNNIEATELMLRIILGRNINVISVIGQDEIKSHEVGGRNITLDVHAIDVNGDEIDIEVQGNSAGAHIRRARYHSSMVDSKMLDEGQEFRQLKDSYIIFIYKHDKFRKGLPVYHIDRYIRETEELFDDGSHIIYVNGNYKGNDEIGQLMNDFRQTDSDKIHYAALAKGVKHFKDTEKGREQMCEAVEKYAKEYAKEYAKEYAVKEKMISVKNLMENMKLTVDQALNALGIQGDERKTIINQLQNRN
;
A
#
# COMPACT_ATOMS: atom_id res chain seq x y z
N MET A 1 10.31 1.20 29.24
CA MET A 1 9.08 0.47 28.85
C MET A 1 8.52 0.92 27.50
N ALA A 2 7.92 2.11 27.31
CA ALA A 2 7.34 2.48 26.01
C ALA A 2 8.39 2.65 24.88
N LYS A 3 9.50 3.36 25.13
CA LYS A 3 10.61 3.51 24.16
C LYS A 3 11.39 2.22 23.87
N GLU A 4 11.52 1.34 24.85
CA GLU A 4 12.15 0.02 24.65
C GLU A 4 11.30 -0.84 23.71
N ASN A 5 9.97 -0.82 23.87
CA ASN A 5 9.06 -1.52 22.95
C ASN A 5 9.09 -0.95 21.52
N VAL A 6 9.26 0.36 21.34
CA VAL A 6 9.33 0.97 19.99
C VAL A 6 10.62 0.57 19.28
N ASN A 7 11.76 0.57 19.97
CA ASN A 7 13.02 0.14 19.39
C ASN A 7 12.97 -1.33 18.94
N GLU A 8 12.39 -2.21 19.77
CA GLU A 8 12.21 -3.61 19.39
C GLU A 8 11.27 -3.80 18.19
N LEU A 9 10.29 -2.90 18.00
CA LEU A 9 9.44 -2.90 16.81
C LEU A 9 10.24 -2.49 15.58
N VAL A 10 11.03 -1.42 15.67
CA VAL A 10 11.92 -0.98 14.58
C VAL A 10 12.89 -2.10 14.19
N ASP A 11 13.46 -2.83 15.16
CA ASP A 11 14.36 -3.95 14.88
C ASP A 11 13.69 -5.07 14.08
N LYS A 12 12.38 -5.25 14.21
CA LYS A 12 11.60 -6.28 13.50
C LYS A 12 11.11 -5.85 12.12
N LEU A 13 11.19 -4.55 11.79
CA LEU A 13 10.79 -4.05 10.48
C LEU A 13 11.67 -4.62 9.37
N THR A 14 11.05 -4.87 8.23
CA THR A 14 11.61 -5.40 7.00
C THR A 14 11.13 -4.52 5.83
N LEU A 15 11.65 -4.72 4.62
CA LEU A 15 11.14 -3.99 3.46
C LEU A 15 9.74 -4.43 3.03
N PHE A 16 9.12 -5.41 3.71
CA PHE A 16 7.69 -5.71 3.58
C PHE A 16 6.78 -4.81 4.40
N ASP A 17 7.35 -3.97 5.26
CA ASP A 17 6.64 -2.99 6.07
C ASP A 17 6.68 -1.64 5.35
N ASP A 18 5.50 -1.12 5.01
CA ASP A 18 5.26 0.11 4.23
C ASP A 18 6.04 1.32 4.77
N ASP A 19 6.07 1.48 6.09
CA ASP A 19 6.79 2.55 6.77
C ASP A 19 8.30 2.52 6.51
N LEU A 20 8.92 1.34 6.52
CA LEU A 20 10.36 1.23 6.25
C LEU A 20 10.63 1.31 4.75
N MET A 21 9.82 0.63 3.94
CA MET A 21 9.96 0.56 2.49
C MET A 21 9.91 1.96 1.88
N SER A 22 8.84 2.73 2.14
CA SER A 22 8.68 4.07 1.56
C SER A 22 9.83 5.01 1.89
N ARG A 23 10.38 4.94 3.12
CA ARG A 23 11.53 5.76 3.55
C ARG A 23 12.85 5.32 2.92
N VAL A 24 13.08 4.01 2.81
CA VAL A 24 14.31 3.47 2.19
C VAL A 24 14.41 3.85 0.71
N PHE A 25 13.26 3.89 0.03
CA PHE A 25 13.18 4.19 -1.39
C PHE A 25 12.95 5.68 -1.69
N ASP A 26 12.50 6.50 -0.74
CA ASP A 26 12.32 7.93 -0.95
C ASP A 26 13.61 8.61 -1.44
N ASN A 27 13.53 9.27 -2.61
CA ASN A 27 14.67 9.88 -3.32
C ASN A 27 15.84 8.92 -3.61
N ASN A 28 15.64 7.61 -3.54
CA ASN A 28 16.69 6.59 -3.71
C ASN A 28 16.60 5.92 -5.09
N ILE A 29 17.06 6.64 -6.11
CA ILE A 29 17.07 6.19 -7.52
C ILE A 29 17.81 4.84 -7.67
N GLU A 30 18.97 4.68 -7.04
CA GLU A 30 19.82 3.49 -7.19
C GLU A 30 19.10 2.22 -6.72
N ALA A 31 18.46 2.27 -5.54
CA ALA A 31 17.72 1.13 -5.00
C ALA A 31 16.48 0.80 -5.84
N THR A 32 15.71 1.83 -6.23
CA THR A 32 14.50 1.65 -7.04
C THR A 32 14.83 1.08 -8.41
N GLU A 33 15.84 1.61 -9.08
CA GLU A 33 16.29 1.15 -10.39
C GLU A 33 16.76 -0.31 -10.35
N LEU A 34 17.56 -0.68 -9.33
CA LEU A 34 17.97 -2.06 -9.11
C LEU A 34 16.76 -3.00 -8.96
N MET A 35 15.82 -2.63 -8.08
CA MET A 35 14.62 -3.42 -7.82
C MET A 35 13.79 -3.59 -9.10
N LEU A 36 13.58 -2.51 -9.87
CA LEU A 36 12.79 -2.55 -11.10
C LEU A 36 13.46 -3.36 -12.20
N ARG A 37 14.79 -3.26 -12.36
CA ARG A 37 15.53 -4.13 -13.31
C ARG A 37 15.31 -5.61 -13.03
N ILE A 38 15.34 -6.00 -11.75
CA ILE A 38 15.14 -7.38 -11.32
C ILE A 38 13.68 -7.82 -11.53
N ILE A 39 12.70 -6.99 -11.15
CA ILE A 39 11.27 -7.34 -11.24
C ILE A 39 10.80 -7.39 -12.70
N LEU A 40 11.21 -6.42 -13.52
CA LEU A 40 10.78 -6.31 -14.92
C LEU A 40 11.63 -7.18 -15.87
N GLY A 41 12.79 -7.68 -15.42
CA GLY A 41 13.70 -8.48 -16.24
C GLY A 41 14.27 -7.74 -17.45
N ARG A 42 14.26 -6.40 -17.43
CA ARG A 42 14.78 -5.53 -18.48
C ARG A 42 15.56 -4.38 -17.89
N ASN A 43 16.41 -3.77 -18.72
CA ASN A 43 17.05 -2.53 -18.32
C ASN A 43 16.02 -1.40 -18.20
N ILE A 44 16.11 -0.64 -17.13
CA ILE A 44 15.32 0.56 -16.88
C ILE A 44 16.24 1.60 -16.23
N ASN A 45 16.03 2.87 -16.53
CA ASN A 45 16.77 3.97 -15.94
C ASN A 45 15.77 4.91 -15.27
N VAL A 46 15.90 5.08 -13.96
CA VAL A 46 14.95 5.87 -13.15
C VAL A 46 15.49 7.29 -12.99
N ILE A 47 14.63 8.29 -13.18
CA ILE A 47 15.01 9.71 -13.06
C ILE A 47 14.40 10.40 -11.84
N SER A 48 13.31 9.86 -11.29
CA SER A 48 12.64 10.39 -10.10
C SER A 48 12.10 9.25 -9.25
N VAL A 49 12.19 9.40 -7.92
CA VAL A 49 11.57 8.50 -6.95
C VAL A 49 11.05 9.33 -5.78
N ILE A 50 9.77 9.16 -5.46
CA ILE A 50 9.09 9.80 -4.32
C ILE A 50 8.49 8.70 -3.46
N GLY A 51 8.84 8.67 -2.18
CA GLY A 51 8.17 7.83 -1.19
C GLY A 51 6.89 8.48 -0.67
N GLN A 52 5.82 7.71 -0.48
CA GLN A 52 4.52 8.18 0.02
C GLN A 52 3.91 9.35 -0.79
N ASP A 53 3.74 9.16 -2.10
CA ASP A 53 3.14 10.18 -2.98
C ASP A 53 1.61 10.14 -2.92
N GLU A 54 0.97 11.23 -2.45
CA GLU A 54 -0.50 11.32 -2.38
C GLU A 54 -1.11 11.76 -3.71
N ILE A 55 -1.94 10.90 -4.29
CA ILE A 55 -2.77 11.21 -5.44
C ILE A 55 -4.22 11.45 -4.98
N LYS A 56 -4.63 12.70 -5.08
CA LYS A 56 -6.00 13.13 -4.74
C LYS A 56 -6.97 12.82 -5.87
N SER A 57 -8.15 12.37 -5.48
CA SER A 57 -9.27 12.21 -6.42
C SER A 57 -9.72 13.56 -6.94
N HIS A 58 -10.08 13.63 -8.22
CA HIS A 58 -10.71 14.81 -8.83
C HIS A 58 -12.12 15.04 -8.29
N GLU A 59 -12.83 13.97 -7.94
CA GLU A 59 -14.16 14.02 -7.34
C GLU A 59 -14.12 14.46 -5.87
N VAL A 60 -14.97 15.44 -5.53
CA VAL A 60 -15.18 15.85 -4.14
C VAL A 60 -15.75 14.69 -3.33
N GLY A 61 -15.00 14.25 -2.31
CA GLY A 61 -15.33 13.08 -1.51
C GLY A 61 -14.93 11.74 -2.15
N GLY A 62 -14.25 11.78 -3.29
CA GLY A 62 -13.64 10.61 -3.92
C GLY A 62 -12.46 10.05 -3.11
N ARG A 63 -12.02 8.84 -3.47
CA ARG A 63 -11.00 8.12 -2.71
C ARG A 63 -9.60 8.48 -3.19
N ASN A 64 -8.82 9.13 -2.33
CA ASN A 64 -7.39 9.33 -2.58
C ASN A 64 -6.62 8.01 -2.49
N ILE A 65 -5.44 7.98 -3.09
CA ILE A 65 -4.45 6.94 -2.87
C ILE A 65 -3.12 7.57 -2.44
N THR A 66 -2.32 6.81 -1.72
CA THR A 66 -0.92 7.15 -1.42
C THR A 66 -0.09 6.00 -1.99
N LEU A 67 0.82 6.34 -2.89
CA LEU A 67 1.74 5.38 -3.51
C LEU A 67 2.91 5.17 -2.56
N ASP A 68 3.23 3.93 -2.18
CA ASP A 68 4.34 3.67 -1.26
C ASP A 68 5.66 4.18 -1.86
N VAL A 69 5.89 3.86 -3.15
CA VAL A 69 6.99 4.38 -3.96
C VAL A 69 6.48 4.69 -5.35
N HIS A 70 6.57 5.97 -5.73
CA HIS A 70 6.29 6.45 -7.07
C HIS A 70 7.60 6.74 -7.81
N ALA A 71 7.85 6.06 -8.91
CA ALA A 71 9.02 6.27 -9.76
C ALA A 71 8.65 6.67 -11.18
N ILE A 72 9.52 7.48 -11.79
CA ILE A 72 9.42 7.88 -13.20
C ILE A 72 10.72 7.50 -13.90
N ASP A 73 10.62 6.85 -15.05
CA ASP A 73 11.76 6.44 -15.86
C ASP A 73 12.14 7.48 -16.94
N VAL A 74 13.23 7.24 -17.67
CA VAL A 74 13.70 8.12 -18.75
C VAL A 74 12.73 8.27 -19.94
N ASN A 75 11.78 7.36 -20.13
CA ASN A 75 10.75 7.44 -21.17
C ASN A 75 9.53 8.26 -20.72
N GLY A 76 9.45 8.54 -19.41
CA GLY A 76 8.30 9.15 -18.76
C GLY A 76 7.27 8.13 -18.28
N ASP A 77 7.61 6.84 -18.25
CA ASP A 77 6.71 5.79 -17.75
C ASP A 77 6.58 5.94 -16.23
N GLU A 78 5.34 5.87 -15.71
CA GLU A 78 5.07 6.00 -14.28
C GLU A 78 4.89 4.63 -13.62
N ILE A 79 5.53 4.48 -12.45
CA ILE A 79 5.70 3.20 -11.81
C ILE A 79 5.30 3.34 -10.35
N ASP A 80 4.15 2.74 -10.01
CA ASP A 80 3.63 2.62 -8.66
C ASP A 80 4.08 1.28 -8.06
N ILE A 81 4.90 1.32 -7.01
CA ILE A 81 5.33 0.12 -6.28
C ILE A 81 4.71 0.13 -4.90
N GLU A 82 4.00 -0.95 -4.60
CA GLU A 82 3.15 -1.11 -3.42
C GLU A 82 3.57 -2.36 -2.64
N VAL A 83 3.83 -2.23 -1.34
CA VAL A 83 4.21 -3.38 -0.51
C VAL A 83 3.06 -3.86 0.36
N GLN A 84 2.85 -5.18 0.43
CA GLN A 84 1.70 -5.76 1.13
C GLN A 84 2.12 -6.87 2.10
N GLY A 85 2.14 -6.52 3.38
CA GLY A 85 2.32 -7.47 4.49
C GLY A 85 1.06 -8.29 4.79
N ASN A 86 -0.13 -7.70 4.66
CA ASN A 86 -1.41 -8.25 5.13
C ASN A 86 -2.44 -8.43 4.01
N SER A 87 -3.39 -9.34 4.18
CA SER A 87 -4.41 -9.66 3.15
C SER A 87 -5.54 -8.63 3.03
N ALA A 88 -5.66 -7.67 3.96
CA ALA A 88 -6.77 -6.72 4.00
C ALA A 88 -6.77 -5.70 2.84
N GLY A 89 -5.58 -5.32 2.33
CA GLY A 89 -5.41 -4.46 1.14
C GLY A 89 -5.37 -5.22 -0.19
N ALA A 90 -5.59 -6.55 -0.17
CA ALA A 90 -5.18 -7.44 -1.23
C ALA A 90 -6.18 -7.61 -2.38
N HIS A 91 -7.21 -6.76 -2.52
CA HIS A 91 -8.19 -6.99 -3.58
C HIS A 91 -7.63 -6.59 -4.95
N ILE A 92 -7.78 -7.46 -5.97
CA ILE A 92 -7.24 -7.22 -7.32
C ILE A 92 -7.78 -5.93 -7.99
N ARG A 93 -8.99 -5.50 -7.62
CA ARG A 93 -9.56 -4.21 -8.08
C ARG A 93 -8.79 -2.99 -7.60
N ARG A 94 -8.01 -3.11 -6.53
CA ARG A 94 -7.14 -2.01 -6.05
C ARG A 94 -6.12 -1.66 -7.12
N ALA A 95 -5.48 -2.65 -7.75
CA ALA A 95 -4.52 -2.43 -8.82
C ALA A 95 -5.13 -1.64 -9.99
N ARG A 96 -6.36 -1.99 -10.39
CA ARG A 96 -7.08 -1.23 -11.42
C ARG A 96 -7.37 0.22 -10.99
N TYR A 97 -7.73 0.43 -9.71
CA TYR A 97 -7.99 1.78 -9.19
C TYR A 97 -6.71 2.63 -9.15
N HIS A 98 -5.59 2.03 -8.71
CA HIS A 98 -4.28 2.68 -8.73
C HIS A 98 -3.88 3.08 -10.15
N SER A 99 -3.94 2.14 -11.11
CA SER A 99 -3.69 2.44 -12.53
C SER A 99 -4.55 3.62 -13.01
N SER A 100 -5.86 3.62 -12.76
CA SER A 100 -6.71 4.74 -13.20
C SER A 100 -6.34 6.09 -12.56
N MET A 101 -5.86 6.08 -11.32
CA MET A 101 -5.50 7.31 -10.60
C MET A 101 -4.17 7.86 -11.11
N VAL A 102 -3.18 6.99 -11.39
CA VAL A 102 -1.90 7.36 -12.00
C VAL A 102 -2.16 7.90 -13.42
N ASP A 103 -2.86 7.14 -14.27
CA ASP A 103 -3.16 7.55 -15.65
C ASP A 103 -3.88 8.91 -15.71
N SER A 104 -4.75 9.21 -14.73
CA SER A 104 -5.54 10.46 -14.69
C SER A 104 -4.71 11.74 -14.55
N LYS A 105 -3.44 11.65 -14.15
CA LYS A 105 -2.53 12.80 -13.97
C LYS A 105 -1.55 12.97 -15.12
N MET A 106 -1.44 12.00 -16.02
CA MET A 106 -0.39 11.99 -17.06
C MET A 106 -0.68 12.90 -18.25
N LEU A 107 -1.96 13.25 -18.47
CA LEU A 107 -2.38 14.07 -19.60
C LEU A 107 -2.99 15.38 -19.14
N ASP A 108 -2.52 16.46 -19.75
CA ASP A 108 -3.14 17.77 -19.66
C ASP A 108 -4.36 17.89 -20.60
N GLU A 109 -5.21 18.89 -20.33
CA GLU A 109 -6.36 19.19 -21.19
C GLU A 109 -5.93 19.43 -22.64
N GLY A 110 -6.55 18.70 -23.56
CA GLY A 110 -6.29 18.80 -25.00
C GLY A 110 -5.09 18.00 -25.51
N GLN A 111 -4.37 17.25 -24.65
CA GLN A 111 -3.36 16.31 -25.12
C GLN A 111 -3.99 15.06 -25.76
N GLU A 112 -3.31 14.53 -26.78
CA GLU A 112 -3.77 13.33 -27.49
C GLU A 112 -3.52 12.08 -26.64
N PHE A 113 -4.48 11.14 -26.59
CA PHE A 113 -4.35 9.91 -25.80
C PHE A 113 -3.14 9.06 -26.15
N ARG A 114 -2.65 9.12 -27.39
CA ARG A 114 -1.40 8.43 -27.81
C ARG A 114 -0.13 8.94 -27.11
N GLN A 115 -0.22 10.07 -26.40
CA GLN A 115 0.87 10.64 -25.62
C GLN A 115 0.88 10.11 -24.18
N LEU A 116 -0.18 9.39 -23.77
CA LEU A 116 -0.23 8.71 -22.48
C LEU A 116 0.96 7.74 -22.39
N LYS A 117 1.67 7.80 -21.28
CA LYS A 117 2.85 6.97 -21.03
C LYS A 117 2.43 5.63 -20.44
N ASP A 118 3.34 4.67 -20.47
CA ASP A 118 3.07 3.39 -19.85
C ASP A 118 2.96 3.56 -18.33
N SER A 119 2.05 2.81 -17.72
CA SER A 119 1.89 2.75 -16.27
C SER A 119 2.11 1.34 -15.75
N TYR A 120 2.97 1.21 -14.73
CA TYR A 120 3.31 -0.06 -14.10
C TYR A 120 2.85 -0.05 -12.64
N ILE A 121 1.83 -0.85 -12.32
CA ILE A 121 1.36 -1.01 -10.94
C ILE A 121 1.90 -2.34 -10.39
N ILE A 122 2.93 -2.24 -9.55
CA ILE A 122 3.70 -3.37 -9.03
C ILE A 122 3.35 -3.60 -7.56
N PHE A 123 2.69 -4.71 -7.26
CA PHE A 123 2.46 -5.12 -5.89
C PHE A 123 3.45 -6.19 -5.43
N ILE A 124 4.23 -5.90 -4.40
CA ILE A 124 5.14 -6.84 -3.75
C ILE A 124 4.46 -7.41 -2.51
N TYR A 125 4.00 -8.67 -2.59
CA TYR A 125 3.32 -9.33 -1.48
C TYR A 125 4.30 -10.15 -0.66
N LYS A 126 4.23 -10.07 0.67
CA LYS A 126 5.04 -10.94 1.56
C LYS A 126 4.84 -12.44 1.33
N HIS A 127 3.68 -12.82 0.77
CA HIS A 127 3.31 -14.21 0.46
C HIS A 127 2.99 -14.38 -1.02
N ASP A 128 2.94 -15.63 -1.49
CA ASP A 128 2.46 -15.93 -2.84
C ASP A 128 0.95 -15.73 -2.94
N LYS A 129 0.54 -14.56 -3.42
CA LYS A 129 -0.86 -14.17 -3.57
C LYS A 129 -1.68 -15.20 -4.35
N PHE A 130 -1.14 -15.72 -5.45
CA PHE A 130 -1.84 -16.62 -6.37
C PHE A 130 -1.57 -18.10 -6.09
N ARG A 131 -0.61 -18.40 -5.20
CA ARG A 131 -0.24 -19.76 -4.79
C ARG A 131 0.13 -20.65 -5.97
N LYS A 132 0.85 -20.10 -6.95
CA LYS A 132 1.34 -20.84 -8.13
C LYS A 132 2.86 -21.05 -8.11
N GLY A 133 3.56 -20.52 -7.11
CA GLY A 133 5.00 -20.70 -6.91
C GLY A 133 5.88 -19.86 -7.84
N LEU A 134 5.30 -19.01 -8.69
CA LEU A 134 6.08 -18.16 -9.59
C LEU A 134 6.63 -16.94 -8.84
N PRO A 135 7.79 -16.40 -9.26
CA PRO A 135 8.37 -15.20 -8.67
C PRO A 135 7.59 -13.93 -9.02
N VAL A 136 7.08 -13.83 -10.25
CA VAL A 136 6.36 -12.67 -10.78
C VAL A 136 5.15 -13.14 -11.58
N TYR A 137 4.06 -12.37 -11.51
CA TYR A 137 2.86 -12.55 -12.30
C TYR A 137 2.53 -11.25 -13.04
N HIS A 138 2.55 -11.29 -14.37
CA HIS A 138 2.11 -10.18 -15.22
C HIS A 138 0.64 -10.34 -15.57
N ILE A 139 -0.12 -9.26 -15.43
CA ILE A 139 -1.54 -9.20 -15.73
C ILE A 139 -1.72 -8.15 -16.82
N ASP A 140 -1.71 -8.62 -18.07
CA ASP A 140 -1.89 -7.77 -19.25
C ASP A 140 -3.28 -7.99 -19.88
N ARG A 141 -3.69 -7.04 -20.72
CA ARG A 141 -4.94 -7.11 -21.46
C ARG A 141 -4.70 -7.77 -22.82
N TYR A 142 -5.65 -8.60 -23.22
CA TYR A 142 -5.62 -9.31 -24.50
C TYR A 142 -6.94 -9.13 -25.24
N ILE A 143 -6.86 -9.12 -26.57
CA ILE A 143 -8.03 -9.22 -27.44
C ILE A 143 -8.58 -10.63 -27.29
N ARG A 144 -9.78 -10.77 -26.71
CA ARG A 144 -10.32 -12.09 -26.34
C ARG A 144 -10.46 -13.04 -27.52
N GLU A 145 -10.82 -12.50 -28.68
CA GLU A 145 -11.11 -13.26 -29.88
C GLU A 145 -9.86 -13.75 -30.61
N THR A 146 -8.74 -13.03 -30.51
CA THR A 146 -7.47 -13.35 -31.19
C THR A 146 -6.37 -13.81 -30.26
N GLU A 147 -6.55 -13.65 -28.94
CA GLU A 147 -5.54 -13.85 -27.90
C GLU A 147 -4.28 -12.98 -28.07
N GLU A 148 -4.36 -11.97 -28.94
CA GLU A 148 -3.26 -11.01 -29.14
C GLU A 148 -3.18 -10.03 -27.97
N LEU A 149 -1.96 -9.65 -27.62
CA LEU A 149 -1.71 -8.62 -26.62
C LEU A 149 -2.34 -7.30 -27.09
N PHE A 150 -3.12 -6.67 -26.22
CA PHE A 150 -3.77 -5.39 -26.54
C PHE A 150 -2.78 -4.22 -26.53
N ASP A 151 -1.78 -4.30 -25.66
CA ASP A 151 -0.64 -3.37 -25.58
C ASP A 151 -1.04 -1.90 -25.43
N ASP A 152 -1.90 -1.60 -24.45
CA ASP A 152 -2.37 -0.24 -24.15
C ASP A 152 -1.51 0.53 -23.14
N GLY A 153 -0.29 0.04 -22.88
CA GLY A 153 0.65 0.63 -21.93
C GLY A 153 0.29 0.44 -20.45
N SER A 154 -0.81 -0.24 -20.12
CA SER A 154 -1.24 -0.50 -18.74
C SER A 154 -0.77 -1.87 -18.27
N HIS A 155 0.14 -1.89 -17.29
CA HIS A 155 0.74 -3.12 -16.76
C HIS A 155 0.48 -3.28 -15.27
N ILE A 156 -0.01 -4.46 -14.87
CA ILE A 156 -0.17 -4.81 -13.45
C ILE A 156 0.72 -6.01 -13.16
N ILE A 157 1.56 -5.88 -12.13
CA ILE A 157 2.56 -6.88 -11.78
C ILE A 157 2.38 -7.27 -10.32
N TYR A 158 2.40 -8.57 -10.04
CA TYR A 158 2.42 -9.09 -8.68
C TYR A 158 3.72 -9.85 -8.43
N VAL A 159 4.47 -9.44 -7.42
CA VAL A 159 5.72 -10.08 -7.01
C VAL A 159 5.46 -10.96 -5.78
N ASN A 160 5.95 -12.20 -5.86
CA ASN A 160 5.85 -13.19 -4.80
C ASN A 160 7.02 -13.04 -3.82
N GLY A 161 6.79 -12.35 -2.72
CA GLY A 161 7.75 -12.16 -1.62
C GLY A 161 8.04 -13.39 -0.77
N ASN A 162 7.39 -14.53 -1.02
CA ASN A 162 7.77 -15.82 -0.44
C ASN A 162 8.58 -16.69 -1.42
N TYR A 163 8.91 -16.17 -2.60
CA TYR A 163 9.79 -16.87 -3.52
C TYR A 163 11.22 -17.00 -2.94
N LYS A 164 11.83 -18.16 -3.15
CA LYS A 164 13.13 -18.60 -2.60
C LYS A 164 14.01 -19.25 -3.68
N GLY A 165 13.89 -18.79 -4.93
CA GLY A 165 14.78 -19.24 -6.01
C GLY A 165 16.23 -18.82 -5.79
N ASN A 166 17.15 -19.46 -6.52
CA ASN A 166 18.58 -19.13 -6.53
C ASN A 166 18.90 -18.20 -7.72
N ASP A 167 18.09 -17.18 -7.91
CA ASP A 167 18.21 -16.17 -8.97
C ASP A 167 18.15 -14.76 -8.34
N GLU A 168 18.26 -13.71 -9.15
CA GLU A 168 18.31 -12.33 -8.67
C GLU A 168 17.03 -11.93 -7.91
N ILE A 169 15.85 -12.36 -8.37
CA ILE A 169 14.60 -12.05 -7.68
C ILE A 169 14.43 -12.84 -6.39
N GLY A 170 14.91 -14.09 -6.33
CA GLY A 170 14.98 -14.87 -5.11
C GLY A 170 15.88 -14.22 -4.06
N GLN A 171 17.02 -13.66 -4.50
CA GLN A 171 17.91 -12.87 -3.63
C GLN A 171 17.27 -11.55 -3.21
N LEU A 172 16.61 -10.83 -4.12
CA LEU A 172 15.88 -9.59 -3.81
C LEU A 172 14.81 -9.83 -2.75
N MET A 173 14.01 -10.90 -2.91
CA MET A 173 13.00 -11.25 -1.92
C MET A 173 13.63 -11.73 -0.60
N ASN A 174 14.85 -12.31 -0.63
CA ASN A 174 15.60 -12.63 0.59
C ASN A 174 15.99 -11.35 1.34
N ASP A 175 16.52 -10.37 0.63
CA ASP A 175 16.89 -9.06 1.18
C ASP A 175 15.67 -8.34 1.78
N PHE A 176 14.53 -8.39 1.09
CA PHE A 176 13.28 -7.81 1.60
C PHE A 176 12.81 -8.41 2.93
N ARG A 177 13.16 -9.68 3.21
CA ARG A 177 12.82 -10.38 4.47
C ARG A 177 13.83 -10.11 5.58
N GLN A 178 15.00 -9.54 5.30
CA GLN A 178 16.03 -9.34 6.31
C GLN A 178 15.62 -8.24 7.29
N THR A 179 15.78 -8.54 8.58
CA THR A 179 15.70 -7.55 9.64
C THR A 179 17.07 -6.91 9.91
N ASP A 180 18.16 -7.58 9.53
CA ASP A 180 19.52 -7.17 9.79
C ASP A 180 20.13 -6.58 8.52
N SER A 181 20.51 -5.29 8.56
CA SER A 181 20.99 -4.57 7.39
C SER A 181 22.31 -5.16 6.85
N ASP A 182 23.13 -5.75 7.73
CA ASP A 182 24.42 -6.35 7.35
C ASP A 182 24.25 -7.71 6.65
N LYS A 183 23.03 -8.27 6.64
CA LYS A 183 22.67 -9.52 5.91
C LYS A 183 22.01 -9.27 4.56
N ILE A 184 21.78 -8.02 4.19
CA ILE A 184 21.23 -7.64 2.89
C ILE A 184 22.34 -7.74 1.85
N HIS A 185 22.08 -8.49 0.77
CA HIS A 185 23.05 -8.74 -0.28
C HIS A 185 23.25 -7.52 -1.19
N TYR A 186 22.17 -6.90 -1.64
CA TYR A 186 22.24 -5.75 -2.53
C TYR A 186 22.60 -4.48 -1.76
N ALA A 187 23.80 -3.95 -2.02
CA ALA A 187 24.35 -2.79 -1.32
C ALA A 187 23.44 -1.54 -1.37
N ALA A 188 22.75 -1.32 -2.50
CA ALA A 188 21.81 -0.21 -2.66
C ALA A 188 20.65 -0.27 -1.64
N LEU A 189 20.13 -1.48 -1.36
CA LEU A 189 19.11 -1.70 -0.34
C LEU A 189 19.72 -1.67 1.07
N ALA A 190 20.86 -2.32 1.26
CA ALA A 190 21.53 -2.43 2.56
C ALA A 190 21.84 -1.05 3.15
N LYS A 191 22.31 -0.11 2.33
CA LYS A 191 22.62 1.26 2.76
C LYS A 191 21.40 2.00 3.31
N GLY A 192 20.26 1.91 2.62
CA GLY A 192 19.01 2.55 3.06
C GLY A 192 18.49 1.92 4.35
N VAL A 193 18.41 0.59 4.41
CA VAL A 193 17.96 -0.11 5.63
C VAL A 193 18.88 0.20 6.81
N LYS A 194 20.20 0.17 6.60
CA LYS A 194 21.19 0.53 7.63
C LYS A 194 21.01 1.96 8.13
N HIS A 195 20.72 2.91 7.24
CA HIS A 195 20.45 4.28 7.65
C HIS A 195 19.29 4.36 8.65
N PHE A 196 18.14 3.79 8.29
CA PHE A 196 16.91 3.90 9.10
C PHE A 196 16.89 3.00 10.33
N LYS A 197 17.67 1.91 10.35
CA LYS A 197 17.69 0.97 11.49
C LYS A 197 18.86 1.19 12.44
N ASP A 198 20.03 1.56 11.93
CA ASP A 198 21.27 1.44 12.70
C ASP A 198 21.95 2.79 12.96
N THR A 199 21.60 3.85 12.22
CA THR A 199 22.10 5.20 12.52
C THR A 199 21.18 5.91 13.51
N GLU A 200 21.76 6.69 14.43
CA GLU A 200 21.00 7.40 15.46
C GLU A 200 19.87 8.26 14.87
N LYS A 201 20.17 9.08 13.87
CA LYS A 201 19.19 9.97 13.22
C LYS A 201 18.11 9.21 12.46
N GLY A 202 18.48 8.21 11.66
CA GLY A 202 17.50 7.44 10.90
C GLY A 202 16.61 6.59 11.82
N ARG A 203 17.19 6.04 12.89
CA ARG A 203 16.46 5.28 13.90
C ARG A 203 15.49 6.14 14.69
N GLU A 204 15.86 7.37 15.03
CA GLU A 204 14.94 8.34 15.64
C GLU A 204 13.73 8.60 14.75
N GLN A 205 13.95 8.87 13.45
CA GLN A 205 12.87 9.05 12.47
C GLN A 205 11.95 7.82 12.38
N MET A 206 12.51 6.61 12.40
CA MET A 206 11.72 5.38 12.40
C MET A 206 10.92 5.20 13.70
N CYS A 207 11.50 5.51 14.86
CA CYS A 207 10.78 5.45 16.13
C CYS A 207 9.60 6.42 16.13
N GLU A 208 9.79 7.65 15.63
CA GLU A 208 8.73 8.64 15.50
C GLU A 208 7.62 8.16 14.56
N ALA A 209 7.98 7.52 13.44
CA ALA A 209 7.03 6.94 12.51
C ALA A 209 6.17 5.85 13.17
N VAL A 210 6.81 4.88 13.84
CA VAL A 210 6.13 3.80 14.57
C VAL A 210 5.24 4.35 15.68
N GLU A 211 5.71 5.35 16.42
CA GLU A 211 4.90 6.01 17.46
C GLU A 211 3.69 6.73 16.89
N LYS A 212 3.86 7.44 15.76
CA LYS A 212 2.76 8.13 15.08
C LYS A 212 1.72 7.14 14.58
N TYR A 213 2.16 6.07 13.92
CA TYR A 213 1.29 4.98 13.47
C TYR A 213 0.51 4.38 14.64
N ALA A 214 1.19 4.05 15.74
CA ALA A 214 0.54 3.49 16.93
C ALA A 214 -0.51 4.45 17.54
N LYS A 215 -0.22 5.76 17.58
CA LYS A 215 -1.17 6.79 18.06
C LYS A 215 -2.39 6.92 17.15
N GLU A 216 -2.18 6.92 15.83
CA GLU A 216 -3.26 7.00 14.84
C GLU A 216 -4.14 5.75 14.88
N TYR A 217 -3.54 4.57 14.89
CA TYR A 217 -4.25 3.30 15.05
C TYR A 217 -5.05 3.24 16.34
N ALA A 218 -4.48 3.63 17.49
CA ALA A 218 -5.20 3.66 18.76
C ALA A 218 -6.39 4.62 18.73
N LYS A 219 -6.25 5.78 18.06
CA LYS A 219 -7.32 6.77 17.89
C LYS A 219 -8.44 6.24 17.01
N GLU A 220 -8.12 5.58 15.90
CA GLU A 220 -9.11 4.95 15.02
C GLU A 220 -9.83 3.79 15.71
N TYR A 221 -9.08 2.92 16.37
CA TYR A 221 -9.63 1.80 17.13
C TYR A 221 -10.58 2.28 18.24
N ALA A 222 -10.21 3.33 18.98
CA ALA A 222 -11.07 3.94 19.99
C ALA A 222 -12.37 4.50 19.40
N LYS A 223 -12.30 5.15 18.22
CA LYS A 223 -13.50 5.62 17.50
C LYS A 223 -14.39 4.47 17.08
N GLU A 224 -13.82 3.42 16.46
CA GLU A 224 -14.58 2.24 16.07
C GLU A 224 -15.25 1.55 17.27
N TYR A 225 -14.52 1.42 18.37
CA TYR A 225 -15.03 0.77 19.56
C TYR A 225 -16.17 1.57 20.21
N ALA A 226 -16.03 2.91 20.27
CA ALA A 226 -17.09 3.79 20.74
C ALA A 226 -18.36 3.68 19.87
N VAL A 227 -18.21 3.60 18.54
CA VAL A 227 -19.33 3.38 17.61
C VAL A 227 -19.96 2.00 17.83
N LYS A 228 -19.14 0.95 18.02
CA LYS A 228 -19.62 -0.41 18.30
C LYS A 228 -20.38 -0.49 19.62
N GLU A 229 -19.92 0.15 20.70
CA GLU A 229 -20.62 0.18 21.99
C GLU A 229 -21.96 0.93 21.90
N LYS A 230 -21.99 2.08 21.22
CA LYS A 230 -23.23 2.80 20.95
C LYS A 230 -24.20 1.96 20.12
N MET A 231 -23.70 1.24 19.11
CA MET A 231 -24.51 0.32 18.31
C MET A 231 -25.08 -0.83 19.14
N ILE A 232 -24.30 -1.42 20.06
CA ILE A 232 -24.80 -2.45 21.00
C ILE A 232 -25.90 -1.86 21.89
N SER A 233 -25.72 -0.63 22.35
CA SER A 233 -26.71 0.07 23.18
C SER A 233 -28.01 0.33 22.40
N VAL A 234 -27.91 0.76 21.14
CA VAL A 234 -29.07 0.91 20.23
C VAL A 234 -29.79 -0.42 20.05
N LYS A 235 -29.06 -1.52 19.79
CA LYS A 235 -29.66 -2.86 19.65
C LYS A 235 -30.38 -3.31 20.92
N ASN A 236 -29.76 -3.15 22.09
CA ASN A 236 -30.37 -3.50 23.36
C ASN A 236 -31.66 -2.72 23.61
N LEU A 237 -31.70 -1.42 23.28
CA LEU A 237 -32.92 -0.62 23.37
C LEU A 237 -34.01 -1.09 22.40
N MET A 238 -33.65 -1.42 21.16
CA MET A 238 -34.58 -1.97 20.18
C MET A 238 -35.16 -3.31 20.65
N GLU A 239 -34.34 -4.21 21.17
CA GLU A 239 -34.74 -5.56 21.58
C GLU A 239 -35.56 -5.57 22.87
N ASN A 240 -35.07 -4.88 23.91
CA ASN A 240 -35.64 -4.92 25.26
C ASN A 240 -36.84 -3.97 25.42
N MET A 241 -36.80 -2.81 24.76
CA MET A 241 -37.86 -1.80 24.86
C MET A 241 -38.77 -1.74 23.62
N LYS A 242 -38.54 -2.61 22.62
CA LYS A 242 -39.31 -2.66 21.36
C LYS A 242 -39.34 -1.32 20.62
N LEU A 243 -38.26 -0.53 20.76
CA LEU A 243 -38.12 0.75 20.08
C LEU A 243 -37.71 0.54 18.61
N THR A 244 -38.14 1.46 17.74
CA THR A 244 -37.57 1.57 16.40
C THR A 244 -36.12 2.05 16.47
N VAL A 245 -35.34 1.85 15.40
CA VAL A 245 -33.94 2.30 15.36
C VAL A 245 -33.84 3.81 15.62
N ASP A 246 -34.76 4.60 15.08
CA ASP A 246 -34.79 6.04 15.27
C ASP A 246 -35.11 6.45 16.70
N GLN A 247 -36.04 5.74 17.35
CA GLN A 247 -36.38 5.97 18.76
C GLN A 247 -35.20 5.62 19.68
N ALA A 248 -34.53 4.50 19.43
CA ALA A 248 -33.35 4.08 20.20
C ALA A 248 -32.18 5.08 20.02
N LEU A 249 -31.93 5.55 18.80
CA LEU A 249 -30.92 6.57 18.52
C LEU A 249 -31.25 7.91 19.20
N ASN A 250 -32.52 8.33 19.18
CA ASN A 250 -32.97 9.55 19.85
C ASN A 250 -32.84 9.43 21.38
N ALA A 251 -33.18 8.28 21.96
CA ALA A 251 -33.05 8.03 23.40
C ALA A 251 -31.59 8.12 23.87
N LEU A 252 -30.63 7.77 23.01
CA LEU A 252 -29.20 7.90 23.27
C LEU A 252 -28.61 9.25 22.84
N GLY A 253 -29.44 10.18 22.33
CA GLY A 253 -28.98 11.50 21.86
C GLY A 253 -28.06 11.45 20.63
N ILE A 254 -28.08 10.38 19.84
CA ILE A 254 -27.18 10.18 18.70
C ILE A 254 -27.70 10.92 17.47
N GLN A 255 -26.89 11.85 16.95
CA GLN A 255 -27.24 12.74 15.84
C GLN A 255 -26.10 12.89 14.81
N GLY A 256 -26.38 13.58 13.70
CA GLY A 256 -25.39 13.92 12.68
C GLY A 256 -24.80 12.71 11.94
N ASP A 257 -23.52 12.80 11.57
CA ASP A 257 -22.84 11.75 10.80
C ASP A 257 -22.62 10.46 11.60
N GLU A 258 -22.55 10.55 12.93
CA GLU A 258 -22.51 9.37 13.80
C GLU A 258 -23.80 8.53 13.67
N ARG A 259 -24.96 9.20 13.60
CA ARG A 259 -26.25 8.53 13.36
C ARG A 259 -26.25 7.77 12.04
N LYS A 260 -25.82 8.42 10.95
CA LYS A 260 -25.73 7.80 9.61
C LYS A 260 -24.81 6.58 9.63
N THR A 261 -23.65 6.70 10.30
CA THR A 261 -22.67 5.62 10.42
C THR A 261 -23.26 4.39 11.12
N ILE A 262 -23.92 4.58 12.25
CA ILE A 262 -24.55 3.49 13.01
C ILE A 262 -25.67 2.83 12.21
N ILE A 263 -26.53 3.61 11.53
CA ILE A 263 -27.60 3.06 10.69
C ILE A 263 -27.03 2.19 9.56
N ASN A 264 -26.03 2.68 8.82
CA ASN A 264 -25.41 1.94 7.73
C ASN A 264 -24.77 0.62 8.22
N GLN A 265 -24.10 0.64 9.38
CA GLN A 265 -23.48 -0.56 9.96
C GLN A 265 -24.52 -1.58 10.47
N LEU A 266 -25.68 -1.12 10.96
CA LEU A 266 -26.78 -1.99 11.34
C LEU A 266 -27.44 -2.66 10.12
N GLN A 267 -27.55 -1.94 9.00
CA GLN A 267 -28.16 -2.44 7.76
C GLN A 267 -27.26 -3.44 7.01
N ASN A 268 -25.94 -3.24 7.03
CA ASN A 268 -24.96 -4.11 6.35
C ASN A 268 -24.70 -5.47 7.05
N ARG A 269 -25.40 -5.77 8.15
CA ARG A 269 -25.27 -7.02 8.92
C ARG A 269 -26.50 -7.94 8.85
N ASN A 270 -27.48 -7.62 8.00
CA ASN A 270 -28.63 -8.47 7.70
C ASN A 270 -28.49 -9.12 6.33
#